data_AF-A0A7R7HX67-F1
#
_entry.id   AF-A0A7R7HX67-F1
#
_cell.length_a   1.000
_cell.length_b   1.000
_cell.length_c   1.000
_cell.angle_alpha   90.00
_cell.angle_beta   90.00
_cell.angle_gamma   90.00
#
_symmetry.space_group_name_H-M   'P 1'
#
loop_
_entity.id
_entity.type
_entity.pdbx_description
1 polymer ?
#
loop_
_entity_poly.entity_id
_entity_poly.type
_entity_poly.pdbx_seq_one_letter_code
_entity_poly.pdbx_strand_id
1 'polypeptide(L)'
;MAVDPERRSEQRREAKEQARRTSERAQRQAERLRQASRAPDQQQEWVRQNNLIYGGLIAVGLVLVQPFLTASSLNRSATVCVLAFSVAIPLLAALVLVSRQEDFRRRTSDSRLVRLSRAVAQLLGFVGVVAGFWHIRWYAGVAVLASGVVAMMVHSAGHFRLEVAAAEESPPSPDGTDGTDGTDG
;
A
#
# COMPACT_ATOMS: atom_id res chain seq x y z
N MET A 1 38.80 -45.86 37.01
CA MET A 1 37.66 -45.77 36.07
C MET A 1 38.02 -44.78 34.97
N ALA A 2 38.54 -45.27 33.84
CA ALA A 2 38.80 -44.43 32.67
C ALA A 2 37.48 -44.24 31.92
N VAL A 3 37.05 -43.00 31.74
CA VAL A 3 35.84 -42.69 30.94
C VAL A 3 36.15 -42.99 29.48
N ASP A 4 35.32 -43.85 28.90
CA ASP A 4 35.41 -44.32 27.52
C ASP A 4 35.41 -43.13 26.52
N PRO A 5 36.45 -42.98 25.67
CA PRO A 5 36.56 -41.88 24.71
C PRO A 5 35.43 -41.85 23.69
N GLU A 6 34.83 -43.00 23.36
CA GLU A 6 33.67 -43.10 22.45
C GLU A 6 32.49 -42.29 22.97
N ARG A 7 32.15 -42.45 24.25
CA ARG A 7 31.01 -41.75 24.90
C ARG A 7 31.16 -40.23 24.91
N ARG A 8 32.40 -39.71 24.97
CA ARG A 8 32.65 -38.25 24.89
C ARG A 8 32.39 -37.69 23.50
N SER A 9 32.59 -38.50 22.45
CA SER A 9 32.37 -38.09 21.06
C SER A 9 30.88 -38.01 20.74
N GLU A 10 30.09 -38.98 21.23
CA GLU A 10 28.64 -39.02 21.09
C GLU A 10 27.98 -37.86 21.84
N GLN A 11 28.34 -37.65 23.11
CA GLN A 11 27.84 -36.50 23.88
C GLN A 11 28.13 -35.16 23.22
N ARG A 12 29.29 -35.02 22.55
CA ARG A 12 29.63 -33.80 21.80
C ARG A 12 28.80 -33.63 20.52
N ARG A 13 28.46 -34.73 19.84
CA ARG A 13 27.59 -34.70 18.65
C ARG A 13 26.16 -34.32 19.05
N GLU A 14 25.63 -34.96 20.09
CA GLU A 14 24.29 -34.66 20.61
C GLU A 14 24.18 -33.21 21.10
N ALA A 15 25.17 -32.71 21.84
CA ALA A 15 25.21 -31.33 22.30
C ALA A 15 25.24 -30.33 21.13
N LYS A 16 26.00 -30.63 20.06
CA LYS A 16 26.04 -29.80 18.85
C LYS A 16 24.70 -29.80 18.11
N GLU A 17 24.05 -30.96 17.98
CA GLU A 17 22.75 -31.05 17.33
C GLU A 17 21.65 -30.34 18.12
N GLN A 18 21.66 -30.46 19.45
CA GLN A 18 20.73 -29.73 20.31
C GLN A 18 20.95 -28.22 20.19
N ALA A 19 22.20 -27.75 20.20
CA ALA A 19 22.53 -26.34 20.00
C ALA A 19 22.09 -25.82 18.61
N ARG A 20 22.19 -26.64 17.57
CA ARG A 20 21.71 -26.30 16.22
C ARG A 20 20.18 -26.20 16.19
N ARG A 21 19.46 -27.16 16.79
CA ARG A 21 17.99 -27.14 16.83
C ARG A 21 17.43 -25.96 17.64
N THR A 22 18.08 -25.59 18.75
CA THR A 22 17.66 -24.44 19.56
C THR A 22 17.94 -23.11 18.85
N SER A 23 19.09 -22.98 18.18
CA SER A 23 19.38 -21.79 17.38
C SER A 23 18.43 -21.63 16.19
N GLU A 24 18.11 -22.71 15.47
CA GLU A 24 17.12 -22.67 14.38
C GLU A 24 15.72 -22.25 14.86
N ARG A 25 15.27 -22.75 16.02
CA ARG A 25 13.99 -22.33 16.62
C ARG A 25 14.00 -20.87 17.05
N ALA A 26 15.10 -20.43 17.67
CA ALA A 26 15.27 -19.04 18.08
C ALA A 26 15.26 -18.09 16.87
N GLN A 27 15.91 -18.47 15.77
CA GLN A 27 15.90 -17.71 14.52
C GLN A 27 14.49 -17.61 13.93
N ARG A 28 13.77 -18.74 13.80
CA ARG A 28 12.38 -18.72 13.29
C ARG A 28 11.45 -17.90 14.16
N GLN A 29 11.62 -17.96 15.48
CA GLN A 29 10.83 -17.15 16.41
C GLN A 29 11.17 -15.66 16.29
N ALA A 30 12.45 -15.31 16.14
CA ALA A 30 12.88 -13.94 15.92
C ALA A 30 12.36 -13.39 14.58
N GLU A 31 12.34 -14.18 13.51
CA GLU A 31 11.76 -13.81 12.22
C GLU A 31 10.26 -13.57 12.31
N ARG A 32 9.51 -14.46 12.98
CA ARG A 32 8.07 -14.28 13.21
C ARG A 32 7.78 -13.02 14.02
N LEU A 33 8.57 -12.74 15.05
CA LEU A 33 8.45 -11.51 15.83
C LEU A 33 8.73 -10.28 14.97
N ARG A 34 9.80 -10.31 14.15
CA ARG A 34 10.11 -9.21 13.22
C ARG A 34 9.01 -8.99 12.19
N GLN A 35 8.43 -10.05 11.62
CA GLN A 35 7.31 -9.95 10.69
C GLN A 35 6.05 -9.40 11.37
N ALA A 36 5.74 -9.90 12.57
CA ALA A 36 4.61 -9.43 13.36
C ALA A 36 4.77 -7.96 13.79
N SER A 37 6.00 -7.49 14.03
CA SER A 37 6.28 -6.08 14.32
C SER A 37 6.22 -5.18 13.07
N ARG A 38 6.58 -5.68 11.88
CA ARG A 38 6.51 -4.89 10.63
C ARG A 38 5.09 -4.70 10.11
N ALA A 39 4.20 -5.67 10.32
CA ALA A 39 2.82 -5.62 9.86
C ALA A 39 2.01 -4.40 10.39
N PRO A 40 2.03 -4.06 11.70
CA PRO A 40 1.30 -2.90 12.21
C PRO A 40 1.89 -1.57 11.71
N ASP A 41 3.21 -1.45 11.62
CA ASP A 41 3.89 -0.23 11.17
C ASP A 41 3.55 0.08 9.70
N GLN A 42 3.52 -0.95 8.84
CA GLN A 42 3.11 -0.80 7.43
C GLN A 42 1.63 -0.41 7.30
N GLN A 43 0.74 -0.98 8.11
CA GLN A 43 -0.68 -0.61 8.09
C GLN A 43 -0.89 0.84 8.51
N GLN A 44 -0.17 1.30 9.53
CA GLN A 44 -0.28 2.67 10.02
C GLN A 44 0.21 3.70 8.98
N GLU A 45 1.32 3.40 8.29
CA GLU A 45 1.81 4.24 7.20
C GLU A 45 0.77 4.35 6.06
N TRP A 46 0.18 3.22 5.67
CA TRP A 46 -0.83 3.20 4.61
C TRP A 46 -2.11 3.97 4.99
N VAL A 47 -2.56 3.89 6.24
CA VAL A 47 -3.68 4.70 6.75
C VAL A 47 -3.33 6.18 6.75
N ARG A 48 -2.11 6.56 7.15
CA ARG A 48 -1.65 7.96 7.12
C ARG A 48 -1.67 8.53 5.69
N GLN A 49 -1.14 7.78 4.73
CA GLN A 49 -1.11 8.19 3.32
C GLN A 49 -2.52 8.37 2.74
N ASN A 50 -3.44 7.44 3.02
CA ASN A 50 -4.83 7.56 2.58
C ASN A 50 -5.53 8.79 3.17
N ASN A 51 -5.34 9.03 4.47
CA ASN A 51 -5.94 10.20 5.13
C ASN A 51 -5.40 11.52 4.57
N LEU A 52 -4.12 11.57 4.20
CA LEU A 52 -3.53 12.74 3.52
C LEU A 52 -4.16 12.98 2.15
N ILE A 53 -4.38 11.92 1.36
CA ILE A 53 -5.04 12.02 0.05
C ILE A 53 -6.48 12.54 0.22
N TYR A 54 -7.25 11.99 1.15
CA TYR A 54 -8.63 12.44 1.38
C TYR A 54 -8.70 13.87 1.90
N GLY A 55 -7.90 14.19 2.92
CA GLY A 55 -7.83 15.53 3.48
C GLY A 55 -7.41 16.55 2.42
N GLY A 56 -6.41 16.22 1.60
CA GLY A 56 -5.97 17.07 0.49
C GLY A 56 -7.08 17.30 -0.54
N LEU A 57 -7.78 16.24 -0.95
CA LEU A 57 -8.87 16.36 -1.92
C LEU A 57 -10.08 17.16 -1.38
N ILE A 58 -10.39 17.03 -0.09
CA ILE A 58 -11.38 17.88 0.59
C ILE A 58 -10.93 19.34 0.55
N ALA A 59 -9.69 19.64 0.95
CA ALA A 59 -9.17 21.00 0.98
C ALA A 59 -9.18 21.64 -0.42
N VAL A 60 -8.73 20.91 -1.45
CA VAL A 60 -8.80 21.36 -2.85
C VAL A 60 -10.24 21.62 -3.27
N GLY A 61 -11.16 20.70 -2.94
CA GLY A 61 -12.58 20.87 -3.24
C GLY A 61 -13.16 22.15 -2.62
N LEU A 62 -12.87 22.42 -1.34
CA LEU A 62 -13.34 23.63 -0.66
C LEU A 62 -12.82 24.91 -1.33
N VAL A 63 -11.53 24.95 -1.67
CA VAL A 63 -10.91 26.09 -2.36
C VAL A 63 -11.48 26.28 -3.76
N LEU A 64 -11.70 25.20 -4.51
CA LEU A 64 -12.24 25.28 -5.88
C LEU A 64 -13.73 25.68 -5.91
N VAL A 65 -14.51 25.34 -4.88
CA VAL A 65 -15.93 25.67 -4.83
C VAL A 65 -16.18 27.13 -4.42
N GLN A 66 -15.30 27.75 -3.64
CA GLN A 66 -15.43 29.13 -3.18
C GLN A 66 -15.79 30.16 -4.27
N PRO A 67 -15.06 30.26 -5.41
CA PRO A 67 -15.37 31.25 -6.44
C PRO A 67 -16.73 31.02 -7.13
N PHE A 68 -17.29 29.82 -7.06
CA PHE A 68 -18.61 29.52 -7.63
C PHE A 68 -19.77 29.96 -6.71
N LEU A 69 -19.51 30.13 -5.41
CA LEU A 69 -20.51 30.65 -4.47
C LEU A 69 -20.72 32.16 -4.60
N THR A 70 -19.72 32.87 -5.15
CA THR A 70 -19.76 34.32 -5.35
C THR A 70 -20.08 34.74 -6.78
N ALA A 71 -20.08 33.79 -7.73
CA ALA A 71 -20.40 34.05 -9.13
C ALA A 71 -21.91 34.23 -9.35
N SER A 72 -22.29 35.23 -10.15
CA SER A 72 -23.68 35.52 -10.50
C SER A 72 -24.28 34.57 -11.54
N SER A 73 -23.46 33.79 -12.24
CA SER A 73 -23.92 32.77 -13.19
C SER A 73 -22.98 31.56 -13.21
N LEU A 74 -23.55 30.36 -13.18
CA LEU A 74 -22.83 29.11 -13.33
C LEU A 74 -23.01 28.57 -14.75
N ASN A 75 -21.90 28.33 -15.44
CA ASN A 75 -21.92 27.53 -16.67
C ASN A 75 -22.00 26.03 -16.33
N ARG A 76 -22.28 25.19 -17.34
CA ARG A 76 -22.44 23.72 -17.16
C ARG A 76 -21.24 23.07 -16.45
N SER A 77 -20.01 23.54 -16.72
CA SER A 77 -18.80 22.99 -16.12
C SER A 77 -18.72 23.27 -14.62
N ALA A 78 -19.06 24.49 -14.19
CA ALA A 78 -19.10 24.82 -12.76
C ALA A 78 -20.21 24.07 -12.03
N THR A 79 -21.37 23.85 -12.65
CA THR A 79 -22.43 23.03 -12.06
C THR A 79 -21.96 21.59 -11.81
N VAL A 80 -21.26 20.98 -12.77
CA VAL A 80 -20.67 19.64 -12.61
C VAL A 80 -19.63 19.64 -11.50
N CYS A 81 -18.76 20.64 -11.42
CA CYS A 81 -17.77 20.77 -10.35
C CYS A 81 -18.42 20.80 -8.96
N VAL A 82 -19.44 21.65 -8.77
CA VAL A 82 -20.14 21.80 -7.49
C VAL A 82 -20.88 20.52 -7.10
N LEU A 83 -21.58 19.88 -8.05
CA LEU A 83 -22.27 18.60 -7.81
C LEU A 83 -21.30 17.47 -7.47
N ALA A 84 -20.14 17.41 -8.14
CA ALA A 84 -19.14 16.40 -7.85
C ALA A 84 -18.57 16.57 -6.44
N PHE A 85 -18.20 17.80 -6.04
CA PHE A 85 -17.65 18.04 -4.70
C PHE A 85 -18.68 17.98 -3.58
N SER A 86 -19.96 18.30 -3.83
CA SER A 86 -21.01 18.17 -2.82
C SER A 86 -21.21 16.73 -2.37
N VAL A 87 -20.97 15.76 -3.25
CA VAL A 87 -21.00 14.32 -2.91
C VAL A 87 -19.63 13.83 -2.45
N ALA A 88 -18.54 14.26 -3.09
CA ALA A 88 -17.20 13.78 -2.75
C ALA A 88 -16.77 14.20 -1.33
N ILE A 89 -17.02 15.45 -0.92
CA ILE A 89 -16.53 15.97 0.38
C ILE A 89 -17.10 15.20 1.57
N PRO A 90 -18.44 15.01 1.70
CA PRO A 90 -18.99 14.22 2.81
C PRO A 90 -18.50 12.77 2.80
N LEU A 91 -18.34 12.19 1.61
CA LEU A 91 -17.93 10.80 1.45
C LEU A 91 -16.45 10.61 1.82
N LEU A 92 -15.58 11.53 1.42
CA LEU A 92 -14.18 11.58 1.86
C LEU A 92 -14.05 11.83 3.36
N ALA A 93 -14.86 12.73 3.94
CA ALA A 93 -14.86 13.00 5.37
C ALA A 93 -15.29 11.77 6.19
N ALA A 94 -16.32 11.05 5.73
CA ALA A 94 -16.74 9.79 6.32
C ALA A 94 -15.61 8.74 6.25
N LEU A 95 -14.90 8.64 5.11
CA LEU A 95 -13.75 7.73 4.97
C LEU A 95 -12.60 8.08 5.91
N VAL A 96 -12.30 9.37 6.12
CA VAL A 96 -11.30 9.81 7.12
C VAL A 96 -11.73 9.39 8.53
N LEU A 97 -13.00 9.59 8.87
CA LEU A 97 -13.53 9.21 10.18
C LEU A 97 -13.49 7.69 10.41
N VAL A 98 -13.88 6.91 9.40
CA VAL A 98 -13.80 5.44 9.44
C VAL A 98 -12.34 4.99 9.57
N SER A 99 -11.44 5.56 8.77
CA SER A 99 -10.00 5.22 8.83
C SER A 99 -9.40 5.54 10.20
N ARG A 100 -9.85 6.63 10.84
CA ARG A 100 -9.49 6.94 12.24
C ARG A 100 -10.07 5.93 13.22
N GLN A 101 -11.32 5.51 13.04
CA GLN A 101 -11.95 4.53 13.92
C GLN A 101 -11.29 3.15 13.82
N GLU A 102 -10.85 2.74 12.63
CA GLU A 102 -10.11 1.50 12.40
C GLU A 102 -8.74 1.51 13.11
N ASP A 103 -8.02 2.64 13.02
CA ASP A 103 -6.76 2.87 13.73
C ASP A 103 -6.93 2.75 15.25
N PHE A 104 -7.99 3.36 15.80
CA PHE A 104 -8.30 3.27 17.23
C PHE A 104 -8.74 1.87 17.69
N ARG A 105 -9.42 1.08 16.85
CA ARG A 105 -10.02 -0.21 17.25
C ARG A 105 -9.18 -1.45 16.90
N ARG A 106 -8.07 -1.32 16.16
CA ARG A 106 -7.20 -2.44 15.74
C ARG A 106 -7.96 -3.65 15.13
N ARG A 107 -9.13 -3.42 14.54
CA ARG A 107 -9.93 -4.45 13.84
C ARG A 107 -10.25 -3.93 12.45
N THR A 108 -9.48 -4.40 11.48
CA THR A 108 -9.69 -4.17 10.05
C THR A 108 -10.90 -4.98 9.59
N SER A 109 -12.05 -4.33 9.48
CA SER A 109 -13.12 -4.84 8.62
C SER A 109 -12.91 -4.21 7.25
N ASP A 110 -12.05 -4.82 6.43
CA ASP A 110 -11.84 -4.44 5.02
C ASP A 110 -13.13 -4.76 4.23
N SER A 111 -14.13 -3.91 4.44
CA SER A 111 -15.43 -4.06 3.84
C SER A 111 -15.35 -3.56 2.40
N ARG A 112 -15.85 -4.38 1.46
CA ARG A 112 -15.96 -4.02 0.04
C ARG A 112 -16.63 -2.65 -0.16
N LEU A 113 -17.52 -2.27 0.76
CA LEU A 113 -18.16 -0.95 0.79
C LEU A 113 -17.16 0.20 0.99
N VAL A 114 -16.19 0.08 1.91
CA VAL A 114 -15.19 1.13 2.13
C VAL A 114 -14.33 1.31 0.88
N ARG A 115 -13.96 0.20 0.24
CA ARG A 115 -13.18 0.21 -1.00
C ARG A 115 -13.94 0.84 -2.17
N LEU A 116 -15.21 0.49 -2.34
CA LEU A 116 -16.07 1.06 -3.38
C LEU A 116 -16.31 2.56 -3.12
N SER A 117 -16.68 2.92 -1.89
CA SER A 117 -16.86 4.30 -1.46
C SER A 117 -15.61 5.13 -1.74
N ARG A 118 -14.42 4.61 -1.40
CA ARG A 118 -13.13 5.26 -1.67
C ARG A 118 -12.94 5.54 -3.16
N ALA A 119 -13.17 4.55 -4.01
CA ALA A 119 -13.02 4.71 -5.46
C ALA A 119 -14.00 5.77 -6.00
N VAL A 120 -15.27 5.73 -5.57
CA VAL A 120 -16.29 6.70 -5.99
C VAL A 120 -15.94 8.11 -5.52
N ALA A 121 -15.52 8.29 -4.26
CA ALA A 121 -15.12 9.60 -3.73
C ALA A 121 -13.94 10.20 -4.51
N GLN A 122 -12.92 9.40 -4.78
CA GLN A 122 -11.73 9.84 -5.50
C GLN A 122 -12.05 10.22 -6.95
N LEU A 123 -12.87 9.40 -7.64
CA LEU A 123 -13.33 9.70 -9.00
C LEU A 123 -14.15 10.99 -9.04
N LEU A 124 -15.09 11.16 -8.12
CA LEU A 124 -15.90 12.39 -8.05
C LEU A 124 -15.02 13.61 -7.75
N GLY A 125 -14.09 13.52 -6.81
CA GLY A 125 -13.18 14.63 -6.53
C GLY A 125 -12.29 14.95 -7.74
N PHE A 126 -11.77 13.96 -8.45
CA PHE A 126 -10.99 14.17 -9.67
C PHE A 126 -11.81 14.85 -10.77
N VAL A 127 -13.03 14.37 -11.02
CA VAL A 127 -13.98 14.99 -11.97
C VAL A 127 -14.28 16.43 -11.56
N GLY A 128 -14.48 16.68 -10.26
CA GLY A 128 -14.67 18.03 -9.73
C GLY A 128 -13.49 18.95 -10.02
N VAL A 129 -12.25 18.50 -9.76
CA VAL A 129 -11.04 19.26 -10.08
C VAL A 129 -10.99 19.59 -11.57
N VAL A 130 -11.13 18.59 -12.45
CA VAL A 130 -11.05 18.79 -13.90
C VAL A 130 -12.14 19.76 -14.38
N ALA A 131 -13.38 19.59 -13.92
CA ALA A 131 -14.50 20.46 -14.28
C ALA A 131 -14.30 21.91 -13.78
N GLY A 132 -13.69 22.09 -12.60
CA GLY A 132 -13.34 23.41 -12.06
C GLY A 132 -12.31 24.13 -12.94
N PHE A 133 -11.24 23.45 -13.34
CA PHE A 133 -10.24 24.03 -14.24
C PHE A 133 -10.80 24.27 -15.66
N TRP A 134 -11.65 23.38 -16.15
CA TRP A 134 -12.30 23.52 -17.45
C TRP A 134 -13.23 24.75 -17.50
N HIS A 135 -13.85 25.11 -16.36
CA HIS A 135 -14.63 26.33 -16.23
C HIS A 135 -13.78 27.60 -16.41
N ILE A 136 -12.56 27.63 -15.86
CA ILE A 136 -11.67 28.81 -15.88
C ILE A 136 -11.10 29.02 -17.30
N ARG A 137 -10.46 27.98 -17.86
CA ARG A 137 -9.88 27.98 -19.21
C ARG A 137 -9.88 26.54 -19.75
N TRP A 138 -10.35 26.33 -20.97
CA TRP A 138 -10.43 24.98 -21.58
C TRP A 138 -9.08 24.22 -21.57
N TYR A 139 -7.98 24.93 -21.88
CA TYR A 139 -6.65 24.33 -21.92
C TYR A 139 -6.10 23.98 -20.52
N ALA A 140 -6.58 24.65 -19.45
CA ALA A 140 -6.20 24.30 -18.08
C ALA A 140 -6.76 22.92 -17.70
N GLY A 141 -8.00 22.63 -18.11
CA GLY A 141 -8.59 21.29 -17.95
C GLY A 141 -7.78 20.21 -18.69
N VAL A 142 -7.37 20.47 -19.93
CA VAL A 142 -6.51 19.56 -20.70
C VAL A 142 -5.14 19.35 -20.03
N ALA A 143 -4.52 20.42 -19.52
CA ALA A 143 -3.25 20.33 -18.82
C ALA A 143 -3.35 19.45 -17.57
N VAL A 144 -4.43 19.58 -16.79
CA VAL A 144 -4.68 18.71 -15.63
C VAL A 144 -4.81 17.24 -16.05
N LEU A 145 -5.59 16.94 -17.09
CA LEU A 145 -5.73 15.57 -17.61
C LEU A 145 -4.39 15.00 -18.09
N ALA A 146 -3.64 15.75 -18.87
CA ALA A 146 -2.32 15.34 -19.35
C ALA A 146 -1.35 15.07 -18.18
N SER A 147 -1.34 15.95 -17.18
CA SER A 147 -0.52 15.75 -15.98
C SER A 147 -0.93 14.51 -15.18
N GLY A 148 -2.24 14.21 -15.10
CA GLY A 148 -2.75 12.98 -14.49
C GLY A 148 -2.29 11.71 -15.20
N VAL A 149 -2.30 11.71 -16.54
CA VAL A 149 -1.79 10.59 -17.35
C VAL A 149 -0.29 10.38 -17.10
N VAL A 150 0.50 11.45 -17.12
CA VAL A 150 1.94 11.38 -16.83
C VAL A 150 2.19 10.85 -15.42
N ALA A 151 1.45 11.33 -14.42
CA ALA A 151 1.57 10.85 -13.05
C ALA A 151 1.26 9.35 -12.93
N MET A 152 0.21 8.87 -13.62
CA MET A 152 -0.11 7.44 -13.66
C MET A 152 0.99 6.61 -14.34
N MET A 153 1.57 7.10 -15.43
CA MET A 153 2.69 6.43 -16.09
C MET A 153 3.91 6.32 -15.18
N VAL A 154 4.25 7.40 -14.46
CA VAL A 154 5.35 7.41 -13.49
C VAL A 154 5.10 6.43 -12.35
N HIS A 155 3.88 6.41 -11.82
CA HIS A 155 3.51 5.47 -10.75
C HIS A 155 3.58 4.01 -11.21
N SER A 156 3.10 3.73 -12.43
CA SER A 156 3.19 2.40 -13.04
C SER A 156 4.63 1.96 -13.28
N ALA A 157 5.48 2.82 -13.84
CA ALA A 157 6.89 2.54 -14.07
C ALA A 157 7.67 2.32 -12.76
N GLY A 158 7.29 3.03 -11.69
CA GLY A 158 7.84 2.83 -10.35
C GLY A 158 7.57 1.42 -9.81
N HIS A 159 6.35 0.90 -10.01
CA HIS A 159 5.99 -0.46 -9.60
C HIS A 159 6.81 -1.52 -10.35
N PHE A 160 6.94 -1.39 -11.68
CA PHE A 160 7.70 -2.35 -12.48
C PHE A 160 9.19 -2.41 -12.09
N ARG A 161 9.82 -1.28 -11.73
CA ARG A 161 11.22 -1.27 -11.30
C ARG A 161 11.44 -1.96 -9.96
N LEU A 162 10.47 -1.91 -9.05
CA LEU A 162 10.56 -2.60 -7.75
C LEU A 162 10.42 -4.11 -7.90
N GLU A 163 9.56 -4.58 -8.81
CA GLU A 163 9.40 -6.00 -9.10
C GLU A 163 10.66 -6.60 -9.75
N VAL A 164 11.29 -5.87 -10.67
CA VAL A 164 12.55 -6.30 -11.31
C VAL A 164 13.69 -6.35 -10.28
N ALA A 165 13.83 -5.34 -9.42
CA ALA A 165 14.86 -5.34 -8.38
C ALA A 165 14.66 -6.47 -7.35
N ALA A 166 13.42 -6.76 -6.96
CA ALA A 166 13.12 -7.87 -6.04
C ALA A 166 13.35 -9.25 -6.67
N ALA A 167 13.18 -9.36 -7.99
CA ALA A 167 13.50 -10.58 -8.74
C ALA A 167 15.02 -10.81 -8.85
N GLU A 168 15.82 -9.74 -8.98
CA GLU A 168 17.29 -9.81 -9.00
C GLU A 168 17.88 -10.10 -7.61
N GLU A 169 17.22 -9.68 -6.53
CA GLU A 169 17.69 -9.88 -5.15
C GLU A 169 17.32 -11.26 -4.56
N SER A 170 16.57 -12.08 -5.31
CA SER A 170 16.30 -13.47 -4.94
C SER A 170 17.48 -14.37 -5.33
N PRO A 171 18.33 -14.82 -4.38
CA PRO A 171 19.48 -15.65 -4.71
C PRO A 171 19.03 -16.98 -5.34
N PRO A 172 19.79 -17.54 -6.30
CA PRO A 172 19.46 -18.83 -6.88
C PRO A 172 19.37 -19.89 -5.77
N SER A 173 18.22 -20.56 -5.68
CA SER A 173 18.01 -21.69 -4.77
C SER A 173 19.14 -22.70 -5.01
N PRO A 174 19.90 -23.10 -3.98
CA PRO A 174 21.01 -24.04 -4.11
C PRO A 174 20.57 -25.50 -4.31
N ASP A 175 19.32 -25.74 -4.72
CA ASP A 175 18.76 -27.08 -4.90
C ASP A 175 18.55 -27.38 -6.39
N GLY A 176 19.66 -27.37 -7.11
CA GLY A 176 19.84 -28.05 -8.38
C GLY A 176 20.80 -29.21 -8.18
N THR A 177 20.42 -30.15 -7.31
CA THR A 177 21.06 -31.46 -7.27
C THR A 177 20.69 -32.19 -8.56
N ASP A 178 21.47 -31.94 -9.61
CA ASP A 178 21.48 -32.71 -10.85
C ASP A 178 22.12 -34.07 -10.54
N GLY A 179 21.36 -34.89 -9.82
CA GLY A 179 21.60 -36.31 -9.64
C GLY A 179 20.98 -37.04 -10.82
N THR A 180 21.58 -36.93 -12.00
CA THR A 180 21.40 -37.96 -13.04
C THR A 180 22.29 -39.14 -12.71
N ASP A 181 21.81 -39.92 -11.74
CA ASP A 181 22.25 -41.29 -11.48
C ASP A 181 21.78 -42.21 -12.61
N GLY A 182 22.56 -43.25 -12.84
CA GLY A 182 22.54 -44.12 -14.01
C GLY A 182 21.21 -44.81 -14.30
N THR A 183 20.98 -45.03 -15.59
CA THR A 183 20.18 -46.15 -16.09
C THR A 183 20.96 -46.85 -17.19
N ASP A 184 21.63 -47.92 -16.78
CA ASP A 184 21.75 -49.23 -17.42
C ASP A 184 21.83 -49.32 -18.95
N GLY A 185 23.00 -49.78 -19.40
CA GLY A 185 23.27 -50.44 -20.68
C GLY A 185 24.52 -51.28 -20.59
#